data_AF-A0A1V6SWC2-F1
#
_entry.id   AF-A0A1V6SWC2-F1
#
_cell.length_a   1.000
_cell.length_b   1.000
_cell.length_c   1.000
_cell.angle_alpha   90.00
_cell.angle_beta   90.00
_cell.angle_gamma   90.00
#
_symmetry.space_group_name_H-M   'P 1'
#
loop_
_entity.id
_entity.type
_entity.pdbx_description
1 polymer ?
#
loop_
_entity_poly.entity_id
_entity_poly.type
_entity_poly.pdbx_seq_one_letter_code
_entity_poly.pdbx_strand_id
1 'polypeptide(L)' 'MQGATLLAKENKELRAAHEKQKQKRARSKRQIPAEEGLSVQEASQLLTEPVEAFEAPTPGPGIYGESGLQP' A
#
# COMPACT_ATOMS: atom_id res chain seq x y z
N MET A 1 -24.71 -19.61 5.04
CA MET A 1 -24.49 -18.99 6.37
C MET A 1 -23.01 -18.91 6.78
N GLN A 2 -22.10 -19.73 6.23
CA GLN A 2 -20.68 -19.71 6.64
C GLN A 2 -19.94 -18.40 6.26
N GLY A 3 -20.27 -17.80 5.11
CA GLY A 3 -19.62 -16.56 4.65
C GLY A 3 -19.83 -15.36 5.57
N ALA A 4 -21.01 -15.24 6.19
CA ALA A 4 -21.29 -14.17 7.16
C ALA A 4 -20.43 -14.32 8.42
N THR A 5 -20.20 -15.55 8.87
CA THR A 5 -19.35 -15.84 10.03
C THR A 5 -17.87 -15.56 9.74
N LEU A 6 -17.38 -15.92 8.55
CA LEU A 6 -16.01 -15.61 8.11
C LEU A 6 -15.79 -14.09 8.06
N LEU A 7 -16.71 -13.37 7.40
CA LEU A 7 -16.62 -11.92 7.24
C LEU A 7 -16.70 -11.18 8.59
N ALA A 8 -17.50 -11.67 9.54
CA ALA A 8 -17.58 -11.10 10.87
C ALA A 8 -16.26 -11.27 11.65
N LYS A 9 -15.60 -12.43 11.50
CA LYS A 9 -14.29 -12.69 12.10
C LYS A 9 -13.21 -11.78 11.51
N GLU A 10 -13.14 -11.69 10.19
CA GLU A 10 -12.19 -10.82 9.49
C GLU A 10 -12.38 -9.35 9.86
N ASN A 11 -13.62 -8.86 9.89
CA ASN A 11 -13.91 -7.50 10.33
C ASN A 11 -13.48 -7.22 11.77
N LYS A 12 -13.65 -8.20 12.67
CA LYS A 12 -13.21 -8.08 14.07
C LYS A 12 -11.68 -7.98 14.16
N GLU A 13 -10.97 -8.82 13.41
CA GLU A 13 -9.51 -8.83 13.36
C GLU A 13 -8.96 -7.53 12.78
N LEU A 14 -9.55 -7.03 11.70
CA LEU A 14 -9.19 -5.74 11.09
C LEU A 14 -9.37 -4.57 12.08
N ARG A 15 -10.51 -4.52 12.78
CA ARG A 15 -10.75 -3.48 13.79
C ARG A 15 -9.75 -3.55 14.94
N ALA A 16 -9.44 -4.76 15.43
CA ALA A 16 -8.46 -4.95 16.49
C ALA A 16 -7.05 -4.53 16.06
N ALA A 17 -6.63 -4.87 14.84
CA ALA A 17 -5.34 -4.48 14.28
C ALA A 17 -5.23 -2.95 14.15
N HIS A 18 -6.29 -2.31 13.66
CA HIS A 18 -6.34 -0.85 13.50
C HIS A 18 -6.27 -0.12 14.85
N GLU A 19 -7.06 -0.55 15.85
CA GLU A 19 -7.00 0.06 17.18
C GLU A 19 -5.66 -0.14 17.87
N LYS A 20 -5.02 -1.31 17.70
CA LYS A 20 -3.65 -1.53 18.17
C LYS A 20 -2.68 -0.54 17.53
N GLN A 21 -2.81 -0.27 16.25
CA GLN A 21 -1.95 0.70 15.55
C GLN A 21 -2.21 2.13 16.03
N LYS A 22 -3.48 2.53 16.23
CA LYS A 22 -3.82 3.83 16.82
C LYS A 22 -3.23 4.00 18.21
N GLN A 23 -3.38 3.01 19.09
CA GLN A 23 -2.80 3.04 20.42
C GLN A 23 -1.27 3.15 20.37
N LYS A 24 -0.61 2.42 19.45
CA LYS A 24 0.83 2.53 19.22
C LYS A 24 1.22 3.94 18.79
N ARG A 25 0.49 4.54 17.84
CA ARG A 25 0.72 5.93 17.39
C ARG A 25 0.53 6.93 18.53
N ALA A 26 -0.53 6.80 19.33
CA ALA A 26 -0.81 7.69 20.45
C ALA A 26 0.22 7.57 21.59
N ARG A 27 0.67 6.35 21.90
CA ARG A 27 1.71 6.11 22.93
C ARG A 27 3.11 6.48 22.46
N SER A 28 3.35 6.46 21.15
CA SER A 28 4.64 6.80 20.56
C SER A 28 4.89 8.30 20.67
N LYS A 29 5.91 8.68 21.45
CA LYS A 29 6.44 10.05 21.47
C LYS A 29 7.43 10.33 20.33
N ARG A 30 7.53 9.41 19.37
CA ARG A 30 8.44 9.52 18.23
C ARG A 30 7.95 10.66 17.33
N GLN A 31 8.53 11.84 17.49
CA GLN A 31 8.47 12.87 16.47
C GLN A 31 9.29 12.37 15.28
N ILE A 32 8.67 12.40 14.10
CA ILE A 32 9.42 12.37 12.85
C ILE A 32 9.84 13.83 12.67
N PRO A 33 11.15 14.14 12.73
CA PRO A 33 11.61 15.47 12.37
C PRO A 33 11.12 15.73 10.94
N ALA A 34 10.31 16.77 10.76
CA ALA A 34 10.06 17.28 9.43
C ALA A 34 11.31 18.05 9.07
N GLU A 35 12.29 17.36 8.47
CA GLU A 35 13.58 17.98 8.16
C GLU A 35 13.41 19.13 7.16
N GLU A 36 12.44 19.04 6.24
CA GLU A 36 11.96 20.16 5.42
C GLU A 36 10.67 19.73 4.69
N GLY A 37 9.76 20.68 4.44
CA GLY A 37 8.60 20.48 3.57
C GLY A 37 8.89 20.99 2.17
N LEU A 38 8.20 20.46 1.16
CA LEU A 38 8.29 20.99 -0.21
C LEU A 38 7.97 22.48 -0.22
N SER A 39 8.90 23.28 -0.74
CA SER A 39 8.63 24.68 -1.04
C SER A 39 7.56 24.79 -2.12
N VAL A 40 6.89 25.94 -2.17
CA VAL A 40 5.89 26.24 -3.21
C VAL A 40 6.50 26.11 -4.61
N GLN A 41 7.78 26.44 -4.76
CA GLN A 41 8.49 26.34 -6.02
C GLN A 41 8.78 24.88 -6.41
N GLU A 42 9.26 24.05 -5.49
CA GLU A 42 9.48 22.61 -5.74
C GLU A 42 8.15 21.90 -6.05
N ALA A 43 7.07 22.24 -5.34
CA ALA A 43 5.75 21.70 -5.63
C ALA A 43 5.25 22.11 -7.03
N SER A 44 5.49 23.36 -7.44
CA SER A 44 5.12 23.85 -8.77
C SER A 44 5.92 23.16 -9.88
N GLN A 45 7.21 22.89 -9.64
CA GLN A 45 8.05 22.13 -10.57
C GLN A 45 7.51 20.71 -10.75
N LEU A 46 7.21 19.99 -9.67
CA LEU A 46 6.64 18.63 -9.75
C LEU A 46 5.28 18.57 -10.47
N LEU A 47 4.47 19.64 -10.40
CA LEU A 47 3.20 19.72 -11.15
C LEU A 47 3.41 19.97 -12.64
N THR A 48 4.53 20.58 -13.02
CA THR A 48 4.81 21.00 -14.41
C THR A 48 5.69 20.00 -15.14
N GLU A 49 6.58 19.31 -14.41
CA GLU A 49 7.45 18.28 -14.95
C GLU A 49 6.63 17.03 -15.32
N PRO A 50 6.68 16.56 -16.58
CA PRO A 50 6.10 15.28 -16.94
C PRO A 50 6.85 14.18 -16.17
N VAL A 51 6.13 13.42 -15.34
CA VAL A 51 6.69 12.25 -14.69
C VAL A 51 7.12 11.28 -15.78
N GLU A 52 8.43 11.06 -15.93
CA GLU A 52 8.93 9.99 -16.77
C GLU A 52 8.31 8.69 -16.27
N ALA A 53 7.50 8.06 -17.11
CA ALA A 53 6.96 6.76 -16.81
C ALA A 53 8.14 5.80 -16.69
N PHE A 54 8.42 5.35 -15.46
CA PHE A 54 9.29 4.21 -15.28
C PHE A 54 8.61 3.02 -15.96
N GLU A 55 9.16 2.59 -17.10
CA GLU A 55 8.73 1.37 -17.75
C GLU A 55 9.01 0.22 -16.77
N ALA A 56 7.93 -0.32 -16.19
CA ALA A 56 8.05 -1.54 -15.39
C ALA A 56 8.73 -2.61 -16.27
N PRO A 57 9.69 -3.38 -15.72
CA PRO A 57 10.33 -4.44 -16.49
C PRO A 57 9.26 -5.30 -17.15
N THR A 58 9.26 -5.33 -18.48
CA THR A 58 8.36 -6.19 -19.23
C THR A 58 8.62 -7.63 -18.77
N PRO A 59 7.60 -8.38 -18.30
CA PRO A 59 7.81 -9.79 -18.03
C PRO A 59 8.22 -10.44 -19.36
N GLY A 60 9.50 -10.83 -19.45
CA GLY A 60 10.04 -11.48 -20.63
C GLY A 60 9.23 -12.74 -20.97
N PRO A 61 9.17 -13.13 -22.25
CA PRO A 61 8.42 -14.32 -22.63
C PRO A 61 9.13 -15.55 -22.07
N GLY A 62 8.52 -16.21 -21.08
CA GLY A 62 8.86 -17.61 -20.80
C GLY A 62 9.07 -18.04 -19.36
N ILE A 63 8.27 -17.58 -18.39
CA ILE A 63 8.14 -18.35 -17.13
C ILE A 63 6.68 -18.47 -16.66
N TYR A 64 5.89 -19.20 -17.44
CA TYR A 64 4.78 -19.98 -16.90
C TYR A 64 4.98 -21.41 -17.38
N GLY A 65 5.67 -22.19 -16.55
CA GLY A 65 5.65 -23.64 -16.63
C GLY A 65 4.22 -24.14 -16.38
N GLU A 66 3.87 -25.16 -17.15
CA GLU A 66 2.62 -25.92 -17.19
C GLU A 66 1.89 -26.08 -15.85
N SER A 67 0.56 -25.98 -15.89
CA SER A 67 -0.33 -27.01 -15.33
C SER A 67 -1.72 -26.86 -15.96
N GLY A 68 -2.13 -27.92 -16.64
CA GLY A 68 -3.09 -27.87 -17.74
C GLY A 68 -4.56 -27.81 -17.40
N LEU A 69 -5.34 -27.54 -18.43
CA LEU A 69 -6.75 -27.88 -18.59
C LEU A 69 -7.01 -28.04 -20.09
N GLN A 70 -6.97 -29.27 -20.57
CA GLN A 70 -7.61 -29.67 -21.83
C GLN A 70 -9.03 -30.14 -21.46
N PRO A 71 -10.09 -29.82 -22.24
CA PRO A 71 -11.42 -30.38 -22.03
C PRO A 71 -11.46 -31.90 -22.27
#